data_AF-A0A2X2WMK6-F1
#
_entry.id   AF-A0A2X2WMK6-F1
#
_cell.length_a   1.000
_cell.length_b   1.000
_cell.length_c   1.000
_cell.angle_alpha   90.00
_cell.angle_beta   90.00
_cell.angle_gamma   90.00
#
_symmetry.space_group_name_H-M   'P 1'
#
loop_
_entity.id
_entity.type
_entity.pdbx_description
1 polymer ?
#
loop_
_entity_poly.entity_id
_entity_poly.type
_entity_poly.pdbx_seq_one_letter_code
_entity_poly.pdbx_strand_id
1 'polypeptide(L)'
;MGHGMGSFGTENRARQPQSGQLDGPLVAVDFAQNAQSYGCRAWRVHDEQSLLTALEAARAHPGPTLLDIKVLPKTMTHDYASWWRTGDAQVADSPSVRKAAEQTFDQVKKARQY
;
A
#
# COMPACT_ATOMS: atom_id res chain seq x y z
N MET A 1 -1.16 8.14 8.44
CA MET A 1 -0.06 8.65 7.60
C MET A 1 0.84 9.45 8.52
N GLY A 2 1.99 8.89 8.89
CA GLY A 2 2.85 9.45 9.92
C GLY A 2 3.62 10.71 9.52
N HIS A 3 3.76 10.99 8.22
CA HIS A 3 4.68 12.01 7.70
C HIS A 3 4.03 13.36 7.36
N GLY A 4 2.79 13.59 7.81
CA GLY A 4 2.07 14.85 7.61
C GLY A 4 1.64 15.17 6.17
N MET A 5 2.17 14.48 5.17
CA MET A 5 1.80 14.60 3.76
C MET A 5 0.74 13.56 3.34
N GLY A 6 -0.05 13.90 2.31
CA GLY A 6 -0.98 12.97 1.67
C GLY A 6 -0.29 11.87 0.86
N SER A 7 -1.08 11.00 0.22
CA SER A 7 -0.56 10.00 -0.72
C SER A 7 -0.21 10.70 -2.04
N PHE A 8 1.07 10.93 -2.30
CA PHE A 8 1.55 11.47 -3.58
C PHE A 8 2.30 10.39 -4.35
N GLY A 9 1.91 10.14 -5.61
CA GLY A 9 2.58 9.16 -6.49
C GLY A 9 2.53 7.70 -6.01
N THR A 10 1.76 7.41 -4.95
CA THR A 10 1.61 6.07 -4.35
C THR A 10 0.25 5.43 -4.65
N GLU A 11 -0.62 6.18 -5.33
CA GLU A 11 -1.89 5.68 -5.86
C GLU A 11 -1.77 5.63 -7.38
N ASN A 12 -2.07 4.47 -7.97
CA ASN A 12 -2.12 4.34 -9.43
C ASN A 12 -3.37 5.04 -9.94
N ARG A 13 -3.22 6.28 -10.38
CA ARG A 13 -4.30 7.12 -10.90
C ARG A 13 -4.06 7.49 -12.35
N ALA A 14 -5.15 7.59 -13.11
CA ALA A 14 -5.09 8.11 -14.46
C ALA A 14 -4.65 9.57 -14.45
N ARG A 15 -3.89 9.97 -15.48
CA ARG A 15 -3.56 11.37 -15.69
C ARG A 15 -4.81 12.13 -16.08
N GLN A 16 -5.06 13.25 -15.43
CA GLN A 16 -6.16 14.14 -15.74
C GLN A 16 -5.72 15.07 -16.90
N PRO A 17 -6.34 15.01 -18.09
CA PRO A 17 -6.11 15.94 -19.20
C PRO A 17 -6.00 17.43 -18.85
N GLN A 18 -6.87 17.99 -17.98
CA GLN A 18 -6.87 19.44 -17.74
C GLN A 18 -5.74 19.91 -16.82
N SER A 19 -5.48 19.20 -15.71
CA SER A 19 -4.42 19.57 -14.75
C SER A 19 -3.05 19.02 -15.15
N GLY A 20 -3.02 17.99 -15.99
CA GLY A 20 -1.84 17.20 -16.30
C GLY A 20 -1.36 16.33 -15.12
N GLN A 21 -2.06 16.32 -13.98
CA GLN A 21 -1.65 15.63 -12.76
C GLN A 21 -2.17 14.17 -12.71
N LEU A 22 -1.65 13.37 -11.77
CA LEU A 22 -2.11 12.00 -11.50
C LEU A 22 -3.21 12.00 -10.42
N ASP A 23 -4.23 12.84 -10.60
CA ASP A 23 -5.35 13.04 -9.69
C ASP A 23 -6.69 12.55 -10.27
N GLY A 24 -6.66 11.83 -11.41
CA GLY A 24 -7.82 11.20 -12.01
C GLY A 24 -8.33 9.96 -11.24
N PRO A 25 -9.25 9.20 -11.86
CA PRO A 25 -9.74 7.93 -11.32
C PRO A 25 -8.62 6.92 -11.07
N LEU A 26 -8.83 6.01 -10.11
CA LEU A 26 -7.92 4.90 -9.87
C LEU A 26 -7.85 3.98 -11.10
N VAL A 27 -6.64 3.56 -11.43
CA VAL A 27 -6.39 2.52 -12.43
C VAL A 27 -6.57 1.16 -11.76
N ALA A 28 -7.63 0.46 -12.12
CA ALA A 28 -7.87 -0.89 -11.65
C ALA A 28 -6.95 -1.87 -12.40
N VAL A 29 -6.24 -2.70 -11.63
CA VAL A 29 -5.45 -3.81 -12.18
C VAL A 29 -6.08 -5.12 -11.73
N ASP A 30 -6.38 -5.98 -12.68
CA ASP A 30 -6.86 -7.33 -12.41
C ASP A 30 -5.66 -8.28 -12.28
N PHE A 31 -5.13 -8.37 -11.06
CA PHE A 31 -3.96 -9.19 -10.78
C PHE A 31 -4.23 -10.68 -10.95
N ALA A 32 -5.46 -11.14 -10.67
CA ALA A 32 -5.86 -12.52 -10.92
C ALA A 32 -5.82 -12.84 -12.43
N GLN A 33 -6.39 -11.99 -13.28
CA GLN A 33 -6.37 -12.19 -14.72
C GLN A 33 -4.95 -12.09 -15.30
N ASN A 34 -4.14 -11.16 -14.79
CA ASN A 34 -2.74 -11.03 -15.18
C ASN A 34 -1.96 -12.31 -14.84
N ALA A 35 -2.10 -12.84 -13.63
CA ALA A 35 -1.45 -14.09 -13.24
C ALA A 35 -1.89 -15.27 -14.12
N GLN A 36 -3.18 -15.35 -14.46
CA GLN A 36 -3.70 -16.36 -15.38
C GLN A 36 -3.10 -16.26 -16.78
N SER A 37 -2.79 -15.06 -17.28
CA SER A 37 -2.10 -14.92 -18.58
C SER A 37 -0.68 -15.50 -18.58
N TYR A 38 -0.05 -15.61 -17.42
CA TYR A 38 1.24 -16.28 -17.23
C TYR A 38 1.12 -17.77 -16.90
N GLY A 39 -0.09 -18.34 -16.92
CA GLY A 39 -0.34 -19.76 -16.64
C GLY A 39 -0.54 -20.08 -15.15
N CYS A 40 -0.62 -19.10 -14.25
CA CYS A 40 -0.92 -19.34 -12.84
C CYS A 40 -2.42 -19.65 -12.65
N ARG A 41 -2.74 -20.52 -11.69
CA ARG A 41 -4.11 -20.58 -11.17
C ARG A 41 -4.33 -19.40 -10.23
N ALA A 42 -5.40 -18.63 -10.43
CA ALA A 42 -5.66 -17.45 -9.59
C ALA A 42 -7.10 -17.39 -9.07
N TRP A 43 -7.26 -16.83 -7.87
CA TRP A 43 -8.54 -16.57 -7.22
C TRP A 43 -8.66 -15.10 -6.81
N ARG A 44 -9.86 -14.53 -6.98
CA ARG A 44 -10.21 -13.22 -6.41
C ARG A 44 -10.89 -13.46 -5.06
N VAL A 45 -10.40 -12.82 -4.01
CA VAL A 45 -10.85 -13.01 -2.63
C VAL A 45 -11.37 -11.69 -2.10
N HIS A 46 -12.58 -11.70 -1.55
CA HIS A 46 -13.28 -10.49 -1.09
C HIS A 46 -13.65 -10.53 0.41
N ASP A 47 -13.48 -11.68 1.04
CA ASP A 47 -13.84 -11.92 2.43
C ASP A 47 -13.02 -13.08 3.02
N GLU A 48 -13.15 -13.29 4.32
CA GLU A 48 -12.43 -14.34 5.05
C GLU A 48 -12.81 -15.74 4.57
N GLN A 49 -14.08 -16.01 4.28
CA GLN A 49 -14.54 -17.34 3.88
C GLN A 49 -13.98 -17.75 2.51
N SER A 50 -13.98 -16.82 1.55
CA SER A 50 -13.37 -17.02 0.23
C SER A 50 -11.85 -17.13 0.33
N LEU A 51 -11.21 -16.45 1.30
CA LEU A 51 -9.78 -16.59 1.55
C LEU A 51 -9.44 -18.01 2.02
N LEU A 52 -10.13 -18.51 3.05
CA LEU A 52 -9.91 -19.87 3.57
C LEU A 52 -10.12 -20.92 2.48
N THR A 53 -11.17 -20.77 1.67
CA THR A 53 -11.45 -21.66 0.54
C THR A 53 -10.35 -21.61 -0.53
N ALA A 54 -9.88 -20.41 -0.88
CA ALA A 54 -8.82 -20.23 -1.87
C ALA A 54 -7.47 -20.78 -1.38
N LEU A 55 -7.18 -20.66 -0.08
CA LEU A 55 -5.96 -21.24 0.53
C LEU A 55 -5.95 -22.77 0.43
N GLU A 56 -7.07 -23.42 0.74
CA GLU A 56 -7.17 -24.89 0.60
C GLU A 56 -7.05 -25.32 -0.87
N ALA A 57 -7.70 -24.61 -1.78
CA ALA A 57 -7.63 -24.92 -3.21
C ALA A 57 -6.21 -24.68 -3.77
N ALA A 58 -5.52 -23.63 -3.33
CA ALA A 58 -4.15 -23.34 -3.73
C ALA A 58 -3.18 -24.40 -3.22
N ARG A 59 -3.34 -24.86 -1.97
CA ARG A 59 -2.53 -25.93 -1.39
C ARG A 59 -2.64 -27.26 -2.15
N ALA A 60 -3.80 -27.55 -2.74
CA ALA A 60 -4.03 -28.75 -3.55
C ALA A 60 -3.57 -28.60 -5.01
N HIS A 61 -3.29 -27.38 -5.49
CA HIS A 61 -2.89 -27.15 -6.87
C HIS A 61 -1.39 -27.43 -7.07
N PRO A 62 -0.98 -28.24 -8.07
CA PRO A 62 0.42 -28.64 -8.23
C PRO A 62 1.32 -27.54 -8.84
N GLY A 63 0.76 -26.42 -9.27
CA GLY A 63 1.46 -25.35 -9.98
C GLY A 63 1.47 -24.02 -9.23
N PRO A 64 2.01 -22.95 -9.86
CA PRO A 64 2.01 -21.63 -9.27
C PRO A 64 0.59 -21.08 -9.12
N THR A 65 0.33 -20.47 -7.96
CA THR A 65 -0.96 -19.90 -7.60
C THR A 65 -0.87 -18.44 -7.19
N LEU A 66 -1.90 -17.65 -7.48
CA LEU A 66 -2.05 -16.28 -6.97
C LEU A 66 -3.42 -16.08 -6.30
N LEU A 67 -3.42 -15.50 -5.10
CA LEU A 67 -4.64 -15.06 -4.42
C LEU A 67 -4.67 -13.53 -4.45
N ASP A 68 -5.61 -12.96 -5.20
CA ASP A 68 -5.83 -11.52 -5.32
C ASP A 68 -6.83 -11.08 -4.24
N ILE A 69 -6.29 -10.75 -3.06
CA ILE A 69 -7.06 -10.40 -1.87
C ILE A 69 -7.42 -8.92 -1.90
N LYS A 70 -8.72 -8.62 -1.97
CA LYS A 70 -9.24 -7.25 -2.00
C LYS A 70 -9.42 -6.73 -0.58
N VAL A 71 -8.71 -5.66 -0.27
CA VAL A 71 -8.78 -4.95 1.01
C VAL A 71 -9.12 -3.48 0.78
N LEU A 72 -9.70 -2.83 1.78
CA LEU A 72 -9.95 -1.40 1.74
C LEU A 72 -8.62 -0.63 1.88
N PRO A 73 -8.41 0.44 1.11
CA PRO A 73 -7.23 1.28 1.29
C PRO A 73 -7.13 1.79 2.73
N LYS A 74 -5.91 1.83 3.26
CA LYS A 74 -5.60 2.35 4.60
C LYS A 74 -6.21 1.58 5.78
N THR A 75 -6.73 0.37 5.59
CA THR A 75 -7.14 -0.52 6.71
C THR A 75 -6.00 -1.41 7.23
N MET A 76 -4.76 -1.06 6.91
CA MET A 76 -3.58 -1.73 7.46
C MET A 76 -3.42 -1.39 8.94
N THR A 77 -2.65 -2.20 9.67
CA THR A 77 -2.25 -1.91 11.05
C THR A 77 -1.70 -0.48 11.15
N HIS A 78 -2.24 0.31 12.07
CA HIS A 78 -1.84 1.71 12.22
C HIS A 78 -0.33 1.78 12.48
N ASP A 79 0.37 2.52 11.62
CA ASP A 79 1.83 2.62 11.57
C ASP A 79 2.54 1.25 11.66
N TYR A 80 1.94 0.18 11.12
CA TYR A 80 2.48 -1.19 11.19
C TYR A 80 2.83 -1.65 12.62
N ALA A 81 2.18 -1.05 13.64
CA ALA A 81 2.50 -1.21 15.06
C ALA A 81 3.96 -0.89 15.43
N SER A 82 4.66 -0.05 14.65
CA SER A 82 6.07 0.27 14.86
C SER A 82 6.45 1.62 14.26
N TRP A 83 7.42 2.31 14.85
CA TRP A 83 8.01 3.50 14.21
C TRP A 83 9.14 3.10 13.27
N TRP A 84 9.10 3.61 12.04
CA TRP A 84 10.10 3.39 11.00
C TRP A 84 10.77 4.72 10.68
N ARG A 85 12.11 4.73 10.58
CA ARG A 85 12.87 5.93 10.16
C ARG A 85 12.84 6.12 8.65
N THR A 86 11.64 6.27 8.09
CA THR A 86 11.40 6.71 6.72
C THR A 86 11.38 8.24 6.73
N GLY A 87 12.42 8.88 6.20
CA GLY A 87 12.64 10.31 6.40
C GLY A 87 11.46 11.19 5.97
N ASP A 88 11.27 12.30 6.69
CA ASP A 88 10.29 13.33 6.37
C ASP A 88 10.89 14.43 5.48
N ALA A 89 10.04 15.14 4.75
CA ALA A 89 10.44 16.39 4.11
C ALA A 89 10.86 17.41 5.18
N GLN A 90 12.13 17.83 5.12
CA GLN A 90 12.74 18.72 6.13
C GLN A 90 12.38 20.20 5.92
N VAL A 91 11.91 20.55 4.73
CA VAL A 91 11.45 21.90 4.37
C VAL A 91 10.09 21.75 3.70
N ALA A 92 9.07 22.36 4.28
CA ALA A 92 7.70 22.35 3.76
C ALA A 92 6.89 23.52 4.31
N ASP A 93 6.05 24.12 3.48
CA ASP A 93 5.10 25.16 3.92
C ASP A 93 4.03 24.57 4.86
N SER A 94 3.65 23.32 4.60
CA SER A 94 2.63 22.60 5.35
C SER A 94 3.01 22.44 6.84
N PRO A 95 2.18 22.94 7.77
CA PRO A 95 2.40 22.75 9.20
C PRO A 95 2.40 21.28 9.64
N SER A 96 1.58 20.43 9.01
CA SER A 96 1.51 19.00 9.35
C SER A 96 2.82 18.27 9.03
N VAL A 97 3.46 18.64 7.91
CA VAL A 97 4.74 18.06 7.48
C VAL A 97 5.87 18.52 8.40
N ARG A 98 5.94 19.81 8.74
CA ARG A 98 6.93 20.33 9.70
C ARG A 98 6.82 19.64 11.06
N LYS A 99 5.59 19.46 11.57
CA LYS A 99 5.34 18.74 12.82
C LYS A 99 5.80 17.28 12.75
N ALA A 100 5.58 16.59 11.63
CA ALA A 100 6.04 15.21 11.47
C ALA A 100 7.58 15.12 11.47
N ALA A 101 8.27 16.06 10.80
CA ALA A 101 9.72 16.13 10.81
C ALA A 101 10.28 16.35 12.23
N GLU A 102 9.69 17.25 13.02
CA GLU A 102 10.04 17.46 14.44
C GLU A 102 9.88 16.16 15.26
N GLN A 103 8.76 15.45 15.09
CA GLN A 103 8.51 14.17 15.76
C GLN A 103 9.57 13.12 15.39
N THR A 104 9.98 13.06 14.13
CA THR A 104 11.05 12.17 13.68
C THR A 104 12.38 12.51 14.33
N PHE A 105 12.75 13.78 14.46
CA PHE A 105 13.95 14.18 15.19
C PHE A 105 13.93 13.72 16.65
N ASP A 106 12.77 13.81 17.32
CA ASP A 106 12.62 13.35 18.69
C ASP A 106 12.72 11.83 18.83
N GLN A 107 12.22 11.06 17.85
CA GLN A 107 12.39 9.61 17.84
C GLN A 107 13.84 9.21 17.58
N VAL A 108 14.54 9.91 16.67
CA VAL A 108 15.95 9.63 16.36
C VAL A 108 16.85 9.80 17.58
N LYS A 109 16.56 10.74 18.49
CA LYS A 109 17.31 10.90 19.76
C LYS A 109 17.23 9.67 20.67
N LYS A 110 16.15 8.88 20.56
CA LYS A 110 15.90 7.66 21.36
C LYS A 110 16.31 6.39 20.61
N ALA A 111 16.45 6.47 19.29
CA ALA A 111 16.81 5.35 18.45
C ALA A 111 18.27 4.93 18.71
N ARG A 112 18.55 3.64 18.50
CA ARG A 112 19.92 3.10 18.58
C ARG A 112 20.83 3.81 17.57
N GLN A 113 21.96 4.32 18.06
CA GLN A 113 23.05 4.82 17.21
C GLN A 113 23.89 3.62 16.74
N TYR A 114 24.23 3.60 15.46
CA TYR A 114 25.16 2.64 14.85
C TYR A 114 26.39 3.40 14.37
#